data_AF-A0A7R9T451-F1
#
_entry.id   AF-A0A7R9T451-F1
#
_cell.length_a   1.000
_cell.length_b   1.000
_cell.length_c   1.000
_cell.angle_alpha   90.00
_cell.angle_beta   90.00
_cell.angle_gamma   90.00
#
_symmetry.space_group_name_H-M   'P 1'
#
loop_
_entity.id
_entity.type
_entity.pdbx_description
1 polymer ?
#
loop_
_entity_poly.entity_id
_entity_poly.type
_entity_poly.pdbx_seq_one_letter_code
_entity_poly.pdbx_strand_id
1 'polypeptide(L)'
;DVFGADMHVSQYCRFGDLTTTGHIVSSGLMKCESPSIDKGTVAVDVSLTSSNFFEAFSSVQHIYIGAPSISRVSPAVGTGEGGTLVTLTGQNFAPTSLLRCRFGAIEVSAIYQNENTLECATPASSLAAKPLSVSMNH
;
A
#
# COMPACT_ATOMS: atom_id res chain seq x y z
N ASP A 1 8.85 -8.24 -1.06
CA ASP A 1 9.88 -9.28 -0.94
C ASP A 1 10.53 -9.54 -2.29
N VAL A 2 11.86 -9.55 -2.34
CA VAL A 2 12.63 -9.87 -3.55
C VAL A 2 13.36 -11.18 -3.33
N PHE A 3 13.20 -12.12 -4.27
CA PHE A 3 13.80 -13.45 -4.21
C PHE A 3 15.01 -13.56 -5.14
N GLY A 4 16.08 -14.22 -4.70
CA GLY A 4 17.32 -14.43 -5.45
C GLY A 4 18.11 -15.66 -5.00
N ALA A 5 19.28 -15.91 -5.58
CA ALA A 5 20.22 -16.93 -5.13
C ALA A 5 21.56 -16.26 -4.72
N ASP A 6 22.20 -16.78 -3.66
CA ASP A 6 23.50 -16.34 -3.12
C ASP A 6 23.60 -14.88 -2.64
N MET A 7 22.65 -14.44 -1.81
CA MET A 7 22.69 -13.14 -1.13
C MET A 7 23.69 -13.12 0.06
N HIS A 8 24.91 -12.62 -0.15
CA HIS A 8 26.00 -12.68 0.86
C HIS A 8 26.63 -11.34 1.30
N VAL A 9 26.26 -10.18 0.75
CA VAL A 9 26.79 -8.85 1.15
C VAL A 9 25.68 -7.78 1.10
N SER A 10 25.81 -6.65 1.82
CA SER A 10 24.82 -5.56 1.82
C SER A 10 24.43 -5.16 0.40
N GLN A 11 23.14 -5.30 0.05
CA GLN A 11 22.64 -5.03 -1.30
C GLN A 11 21.66 -3.85 -1.29
N TYR A 12 21.53 -3.22 -2.44
CA TYR A 12 20.63 -2.12 -2.69
C TYR A 12 19.51 -2.57 -3.63
N CYS A 13 18.29 -2.11 -3.38
CA CYS A 13 17.18 -2.24 -4.32
C CYS A 13 17.05 -0.93 -5.10
N ARG A 14 17.01 -1.03 -6.42
CA ARG A 14 16.71 0.11 -7.29
C ARG A 14 15.31 -0.05 -7.89
N PHE A 15 14.52 1.00 -7.76
CA PHE A 15 13.17 1.17 -8.28
C PHE A 15 13.22 2.26 -9.36
N GLY A 16 13.45 1.89 -10.62
CA GLY A 16 13.72 2.84 -11.70
C GLY A 16 15.01 3.64 -11.43
N ASP A 17 14.87 4.92 -11.10
CA ASP A 17 16.01 5.81 -10.79
C ASP A 17 16.27 5.97 -9.28
N LEU A 18 15.41 5.41 -8.43
CA LEU A 18 15.51 5.54 -6.97
C LEU A 18 16.16 4.30 -6.36
N THR A 19 17.16 4.49 -5.50
CA THR A 19 17.87 3.40 -4.82
C THR A 19 17.60 3.41 -3.33
N THR A 20 17.25 2.26 -2.75
CA THR A 20 17.01 2.06 -1.32
C THR A 20 17.91 0.95 -0.78
N THR A 21 18.13 0.95 0.54
CA THR A 21 18.92 -0.09 1.22
C THR A 21 18.08 -1.35 1.39
N GLY A 22 18.67 -2.51 1.06
CA GLY A 22 18.07 -3.81 1.28
C GLY A 22 18.58 -4.52 2.54
N HIS A 23 17.68 -5.15 3.26
CA HIS A 23 17.96 -6.01 4.40
C HIS A 23 17.86 -7.48 3.98
N ILE A 24 18.99 -8.19 3.99
CA ILE A 24 19.02 -9.63 3.70
C ILE A 24 18.40 -10.39 4.87
N VAL A 25 17.41 -11.22 4.56
CA VAL A 25 16.73 -12.11 5.52
C VAL A 25 17.28 -13.54 5.41
N SER A 26 17.65 -13.98 4.20
CA SER A 26 18.31 -15.28 3.96
C SER A 26 19.10 -15.25 2.65
N SER A 27 19.81 -16.33 2.31
CA SER A 27 20.59 -16.47 1.07
C SER A 27 19.78 -16.28 -0.22
N GLY A 28 18.45 -16.19 -0.14
CA GLY A 28 17.59 -15.88 -1.28
C GLY A 28 16.41 -14.97 -1.00
N LEU A 29 16.38 -14.30 0.16
CA LEU A 29 15.31 -13.35 0.51
C LEU A 29 15.92 -12.04 1.00
N MET A 30 15.55 -10.96 0.33
CA MET A 30 15.85 -9.61 0.77
C MET A 30 14.58 -8.76 0.85
N LYS A 31 14.53 -7.94 1.89
CA LYS A 31 13.49 -6.94 2.11
C LYS A 31 14.04 -5.55 1.84
N CYS A 32 13.32 -4.78 1.03
CA CYS A 32 13.64 -3.40 0.73
C CYS A 32 12.41 -2.55 1.01
N GLU A 33 12.63 -1.36 1.55
CA GLU A 33 11.58 -0.35 1.64
C GLU A 33 11.39 0.26 0.25
N SER A 34 10.15 0.27 -0.24
CA SER A 34 9.83 0.90 -1.52
C SER A 34 9.77 2.43 -1.34
N PRO A 35 10.39 3.21 -2.23
CA PRO A 35 10.29 4.67 -2.17
C PRO A 35 8.86 5.12 -2.49
N SER A 36 8.45 6.27 -1.95
CA SER A 36 7.13 6.86 -2.26
C SER A 36 7.12 7.45 -3.67
N ILE A 37 6.40 6.80 -4.59
CA ILE A 37 6.17 7.26 -5.97
C ILE A 37 4.66 7.43 -6.18
N ASP A 38 4.24 8.50 -6.87
CA ASP A 38 2.82 8.88 -7.02
C ASP A 38 1.97 7.86 -7.80
N LYS A 39 2.51 7.28 -8.88
CA LYS A 39 1.94 6.15 -9.63
C LYS A 39 2.85 5.79 -10.79
N GLY A 40 2.85 4.53 -11.20
CA GLY A 40 3.54 4.09 -12.41
C GLY A 40 4.24 2.75 -12.26
N THR A 41 4.67 2.20 -13.39
CA THR A 41 5.44 0.94 -13.42
C THR A 41 6.92 1.28 -13.41
N VAL A 42 7.67 0.72 -12.46
CA VAL A 42 9.13 0.82 -12.44
C VAL A 42 9.75 -0.57 -12.44
N ALA A 43 10.91 -0.69 -13.08
CA ALA A 43 11.74 -1.88 -12.94
C ALA A 43 12.38 -1.89 -11.55
N VAL A 44 12.33 -3.04 -10.89
CA VAL A 44 13.02 -3.31 -9.63
C VAL A 44 14.20 -4.21 -9.92
N ASP A 45 15.38 -3.67 -9.65
CA ASP A 45 16.65 -4.34 -9.84
C ASP A 45 17.38 -4.42 -8.49
N VAL A 46 18.16 -5.49 -8.29
CA VAL A 46 19.01 -5.65 -7.11
C VAL A 46 20.47 -5.46 -7.52
N SER A 47 21.21 -4.67 -6.73
CA SER A 47 22.63 -4.39 -6.97
C SER A 47 23.46 -4.57 -5.70
N LEU A 48 24.72 -5.00 -5.88
CA LEU A 48 25.73 -5.08 -4.83
C LEU A 48 26.40 -3.72 -4.56
N THR A 49 26.17 -2.72 -5.42
CA THR A 49 26.76 -1.38 -5.29
C THR A 49 25.71 -0.30 -5.47
N SER A 50 25.87 0.83 -4.77
CA SER A 50 25.06 2.04 -4.96
C SER A 50 25.49 2.86 -6.19
N SER A 51 26.39 2.32 -7.02
CA SER A 51 26.98 3.04 -8.14
C SER A 51 26.16 2.90 -9.42
N ASN A 52 26.38 3.81 -10.35
CA ASN A 52 25.85 3.84 -11.70
C ASN A 52 26.34 2.68 -12.60
N PHE A 53 27.26 1.83 -12.11
CA PHE A 53 27.60 0.56 -12.73
C PHE A 53 26.62 -0.51 -12.23
N PHE A 54 25.48 -0.62 -12.92
CA PHE A 54 24.39 -1.50 -12.54
C PHE A 54 24.49 -2.84 -13.28
N GLU A 55 25.09 -3.85 -12.64
CA GLU A 55 24.90 -5.24 -13.07
C GLU A 55 23.66 -5.79 -12.36
N ALA A 56 22.51 -5.68 -13.02
CA ALA A 56 21.26 -6.20 -12.50
C ALA A 56 21.26 -7.73 -12.61
N PHE A 57 21.20 -8.42 -11.46
CA PHE A 57 21.09 -9.89 -11.42
C PHE A 57 19.70 -10.39 -11.82
N SER A 58 18.69 -9.56 -11.62
CA SER A 58 17.28 -9.82 -11.94
C SER A 58 16.54 -8.51 -12.06
N SER A 59 15.56 -8.47 -12.96
CA SER A 59 14.67 -7.33 -13.15
C SER A 59 13.22 -7.79 -13.07
N VAL A 60 12.45 -7.23 -12.15
CA VAL A 60 11.02 -7.50 -11.97
C VAL A 60 10.27 -6.18 -12.04
N GLN A 61 9.09 -6.15 -12.66
CA GLN A 61 8.27 -4.94 -12.67
C GLN A 61 7.51 -4.78 -11.35
N HIS A 62 7.56 -3.58 -10.79
CA HIS A 62 6.73 -3.17 -9.67
C HIS A 62 5.80 -2.04 -10.09
N ILE A 63 4.52 -2.19 -9.76
CA ILE A 63 3.47 -1.23 -10.11
C ILE A 63 3.15 -0.42 -8.86
N TYR A 64 3.46 0.87 -8.90
CA TYR A 64 3.01 1.84 -7.92
C TYR A 64 1.57 2.24 -8.23
N ILE A 65 0.68 1.87 -7.33
CA ILE A 65 -0.69 2.37 -7.29
C ILE A 65 -0.66 3.67 -6.49
N GLY A 66 -1.36 4.70 -6.99
CA GLY A 66 -1.41 5.97 -6.26
C GLY A 66 -2.05 5.85 -4.90
N ALA A 67 -1.72 6.78 -4.00
CA ALA A 67 -2.33 6.83 -2.69
C ALA A 67 -3.87 6.90 -2.83
N PRO A 68 -4.61 6.09 -2.08
CA PRO A 68 -6.07 6.13 -2.13
C PRO A 68 -6.53 7.49 -1.58
N SER A 69 -7.48 8.12 -2.26
CA SER A 69 -8.07 9.38 -1.79
C SER A 69 -9.59 9.28 -1.77
N ILE A 70 -10.21 9.84 -0.74
CA ILE A 70 -11.67 9.89 -0.57
C ILE A 70 -12.12 11.31 -0.92
N SER A 71 -13.08 11.42 -1.82
CA SER A 71 -13.73 12.69 -2.19
C SER A 71 -15.12 12.83 -1.59
N ARG A 72 -15.81 11.71 -1.32
CA ARG A 72 -17.16 11.71 -0.74
C ARG A 72 -17.42 10.46 0.09
N VAL A 73 -18.24 10.61 1.13
CA VAL A 73 -18.84 9.51 1.89
C VAL A 73 -20.36 9.67 1.90
N SER A 74 -21.10 8.57 1.76
CA SER A 74 -22.56 8.54 1.82
C SER A 74 -23.08 7.21 2.36
N PRO A 75 -23.98 7.19 3.35
CA PRO A 75 -24.42 8.36 4.13
C PRO A 75 -23.29 8.93 4.99
N ALA A 76 -23.33 10.24 5.25
CA ALA A 76 -22.35 10.90 6.13
C ALA A 76 -22.66 10.72 7.63
N VAL A 77 -23.80 10.12 7.95
CA VAL A 77 -24.29 9.87 9.29
C VAL A 77 -24.76 8.42 9.40
N GLY A 78 -24.58 7.83 10.59
CA GLY A 78 -24.95 6.46 10.89
C GLY A 78 -25.33 6.29 12.34
N THR A 79 -25.74 5.08 12.71
CA THR A 79 -26.14 4.73 14.08
C THR A 79 -24.91 4.63 15.01
N GLY A 80 -25.06 5.03 16.27
CA GLY A 80 -24.00 4.88 17.28
C GLY A 80 -23.67 3.41 17.59
N GLU A 81 -24.61 2.49 17.32
CA GLU A 81 -24.42 1.05 17.43
C GLU A 81 -23.47 0.48 16.35
N GLY A 82 -23.13 1.26 15.33
CA GLY A 82 -22.36 0.78 14.19
C GLY A 82 -23.21 -0.03 13.21
N GLY A 83 -22.54 -0.71 12.28
CA GLY A 83 -23.17 -1.52 11.23
C GLY A 83 -23.78 -0.73 10.06
N THR A 84 -23.73 0.61 10.08
CA THR A 84 -24.16 1.42 8.94
C THR A 84 -23.21 1.21 7.77
N LEU A 85 -23.72 0.75 6.63
CA LEU A 85 -22.93 0.61 5.41
C LEU A 85 -22.75 1.99 4.77
N VAL A 86 -21.50 2.45 4.65
CA VAL A 86 -21.16 3.71 3.98
C VAL A 86 -20.43 3.44 2.67
N THR A 87 -20.87 4.13 1.62
CA THR A 87 -20.22 4.16 0.32
C THR A 87 -19.23 5.31 0.29
N LEU A 88 -17.99 5.00 -0.08
CA LEU A 88 -16.90 5.96 -0.28
C LEU A 88 -16.65 6.12 -1.77
N THR A 89 -16.64 7.37 -2.23
CA THR A 89 -16.23 7.72 -3.59
C THR A 89 -14.86 8.38 -3.55
N GLY A 90 -13.99 8.02 -4.48
CA GLY A 90 -12.59 8.39 -4.44
C GLY A 90 -11.80 8.02 -5.69
N GLN A 91 -10.49 7.85 -5.53
CA GLN A 91 -9.57 7.46 -6.61
C GLN A 91 -8.48 6.53 -6.07
N ASN A 92 -7.90 5.75 -6.98
CA ASN A 92 -6.80 4.82 -6.75
C ASN A 92 -7.11 3.71 -5.74
N PHE A 93 -8.37 3.26 -5.65
CA PHE A 93 -8.67 2.08 -4.86
C PHE A 93 -8.20 0.81 -5.58
N ALA A 94 -7.64 -0.13 -4.84
CA ALA A 94 -7.13 -1.39 -5.38
C ALA A 94 -7.85 -2.60 -4.75
N PRO A 95 -8.07 -3.68 -5.51
CA PRO A 95 -8.67 -4.91 -5.02
C PRO A 95 -7.68 -5.70 -4.16
N THR A 96 -7.46 -5.28 -2.91
CA THR A 96 -6.57 -5.93 -1.95
C THR A 96 -7.31 -6.33 -0.67
N SER A 97 -6.96 -7.48 -0.09
CA SER A 97 -7.48 -7.93 1.21
C SER A 97 -6.96 -7.08 2.38
N LEU A 98 -5.96 -6.22 2.14
CA LEU A 98 -5.43 -5.26 3.10
C LEU A 98 -6.20 -3.93 3.09
N LEU A 99 -7.23 -3.78 2.25
CA LEU A 99 -7.99 -2.56 2.15
C LEU A 99 -8.83 -2.36 3.43
N ARG A 100 -8.63 -1.22 4.10
CA ARG A 100 -9.30 -0.87 5.36
C ARG A 100 -9.89 0.53 5.31
N CYS A 101 -11.06 0.67 5.91
CA CYS A 101 -11.61 1.96 6.30
C CYS A 101 -11.27 2.24 7.76
N ARG A 102 -10.73 3.41 8.02
CA ARG A 102 -10.36 3.85 9.37
C ARG A 102 -11.26 4.99 9.82
N PHE A 103 -12.07 4.72 10.84
CA PHE A 103 -12.95 5.67 11.51
C PHE A 103 -12.30 6.13 12.81
N GLY A 104 -11.53 7.21 12.75
CA GLY A 104 -10.68 7.67 13.86
C GLY A 104 -9.60 6.64 14.19
N ALA A 105 -9.74 5.93 15.32
CA ALA A 105 -8.80 4.90 15.77
C ALA A 105 -9.25 3.46 15.46
N ILE A 106 -10.45 3.28 14.89
CA ILE A 106 -10.99 1.94 14.62
C ILE A 106 -10.90 1.65 13.12
N GLU A 107 -10.34 0.50 12.78
CA GLU A 107 -10.25 0.01 11.40
C GLU A 107 -11.25 -1.12 11.16
N VAL A 108 -11.84 -1.11 9.97
CA VAL A 108 -12.75 -2.15 9.49
C VAL A 108 -12.36 -2.58 8.08
N SER A 109 -12.66 -3.83 7.73
CA SER A 109 -12.50 -4.32 6.36
C SER A 109 -13.34 -3.51 5.38
N ALA A 110 -12.73 -3.12 4.26
CA ALA A 110 -13.42 -2.48 3.16
C ALA A 110 -13.85 -3.50 2.11
N ILE A 111 -14.99 -3.25 1.49
CA ILE A 111 -15.51 -4.00 0.34
C ILE A 111 -15.14 -3.20 -0.91
N TYR A 112 -14.27 -3.79 -1.74
CA TYR A 112 -13.88 -3.20 -3.02
C TYR A 112 -15.00 -3.35 -4.05
N GLN A 113 -15.46 -2.24 -4.62
CA GLN A 113 -16.40 -2.24 -5.74
C GLN A 113 -15.66 -1.94 -7.06
N ASN A 114 -14.91 -0.85 -7.10
CA ASN A 114 -14.06 -0.46 -8.22
C ASN A 114 -13.00 0.57 -7.79
N GLU A 115 -12.17 1.05 -8.73
CA GLU A 115 -11.08 2.00 -8.48
C GLU A 115 -11.53 3.35 -7.90
N ASN A 116 -12.83 3.66 -7.95
CA ASN A 116 -13.43 4.90 -7.48
C ASN A 116 -14.49 4.72 -6.39
N THR A 117 -14.85 3.49 -6.02
CA THR A 117 -15.93 3.20 -5.07
C THR A 117 -15.56 2.07 -4.11
N LEU A 118 -15.76 2.31 -2.80
CA LEU A 118 -15.65 1.31 -1.73
C LEU A 118 -16.87 1.33 -0.82
N GLU A 119 -17.10 0.24 -0.09
CA GLU A 119 -18.11 0.18 0.96
C GLU A 119 -17.51 -0.30 2.28
N CYS A 120 -17.93 0.29 3.39
CA CYS A 120 -17.44 -0.05 4.71
C CYS A 120 -18.56 -0.03 5.74
N ALA A 121 -18.59 -1.00 6.65
CA ALA A 121 -19.51 -0.99 7.78
C ALA A 121 -18.93 -0.13 8.91
N THR A 122 -19.63 0.90 9.36
CA THR A 122 -19.16 1.74 10.48
C THR A 122 -19.02 0.91 11.75
N PRO A 123 -17.95 1.07 12.54
CA PRO A 123 -17.85 0.41 13.83
C PRO A 123 -18.82 1.03 14.85
N ALA A 124 -19.15 0.27 15.90
CA ALA A 124 -19.84 0.81 17.07
C ALA A 124 -18.97 1.91 17.71
N SER A 125 -19.54 3.08 17.95
CA SER A 125 -18.79 4.22 18.49
C SER A 125 -19.70 5.15 19.27
N SER A 126 -19.17 5.71 20.36
CA SER A 126 -19.81 6.80 21.08
C SER A 126 -19.87 8.06 20.19
N LEU A 127 -21.06 8.33 19.63
CA LEU A 127 -21.69 9.60 19.14
C LEU A 127 -20.86 10.81 18.66
N ALA A 128 -19.57 10.70 18.37
CA ALA A 128 -18.75 11.78 17.83
C ALA A 128 -18.39 11.52 16.36
N ALA A 129 -18.46 12.57 15.53
CA ALA A 129 -17.96 12.54 14.16
C ALA A 129 -16.46 12.20 14.17
N LYS A 130 -16.07 11.11 13.50
CA LYS A 130 -14.68 10.67 13.41
C LYS A 130 -14.15 10.92 11.99
N PRO A 131 -12.87 11.33 11.85
CA PRO A 131 -12.26 11.40 10.53
C PRO A 131 -12.23 10.02 9.90
N LEU A 132 -12.63 9.95 8.63
CA LEU A 132 -12.59 8.73 7.84
C LEU A 132 -11.41 8.78 6.88
N SER A 133 -10.51 7.80 6.98
CA SER A 133 -9.41 7.61 6.05
C SER A 133 -9.40 6.17 5.53
N VAL A 134 -8.71 5.94 4.42
CA VAL A 134 -8.55 4.60 3.83
C VAL A 134 -7.07 4.26 3.78
N SER A 135 -6.74 2.99 4.06
CA SER A 135 -5.41 2.44 3.87
C SER A 135 -5.49 1.18 3.02
N MET A 136 -4.47 0.97 2.19
CA MET A 136 -4.29 -0.26 1.39
C MET A 136 -3.03 -1.03 1.82
N ASN A 137 -2.41 -0.58 2.91
CA ASN A 137 -1.16 -1.08 3.47
C ASN A 137 -1.40 -1.43 4.94
N HIS A 138 -0.73 -2.48 5.42
CA HIS A 138 -0.69 -2.85 6.83
C HIS A 138 0.44 -2.09 7.56
#